data_AF-U5EAH1-F1
#
_entry.id   AF-U5EAH1-F1
#
_cell.length_a   1.000
_cell.length_b   1.000
_cell.length_c   1.000
_cell.angle_alpha   90.00
_cell.angle_beta   90.00
_cell.angle_gamma   90.00
#
_symmetry.space_group_name_H-M   'P 1'
#
loop_
_entity.id
_entity.type
_entity.pdbx_description
1 polymer ?
#
loop_
_entity_poly.entity_id
_entity_poly.type
_entity_poly.pdbx_seq_one_letter_code
_entity_poly.pdbx_strand_id
1 'polypeptide(L)'
;MVVRAGLAVSALLTLAVLPGCAARDEPTPPPSASPVSSVLPPAQTLIPSQQRNERIRGMLYTAGCTSNACVQTYFACMDGYLTGEPCQFYRDHPPPP
;
A
#
# COMPACT_ATOMS: atom_id res chain seq x y z
N MET A 1 -36.50 -34.21 28.97
CA MET A 1 -36.59 -32.98 29.79
C MET A 1 -35.84 -31.89 29.07
N VAL A 2 -36.54 -30.84 28.66
CA VAL A 2 -36.00 -29.71 27.88
C VAL A 2 -35.67 -28.60 28.86
N VAL A 3 -34.45 -28.08 28.84
CA VAL A 3 -34.11 -26.82 29.50
C VAL A 3 -33.38 -25.96 28.47
N ARG A 4 -34.13 -25.03 27.86
CA ARG A 4 -33.62 -23.98 26.99
C ARG A 4 -33.22 -22.80 27.87
N ALA A 5 -31.93 -22.55 27.98
CA ALA A 5 -31.35 -21.33 28.56
C ALA A 5 -30.33 -20.80 27.54
N GLY A 6 -30.24 -19.53 27.19
CA GLY A 6 -30.98 -18.35 27.63
C GLY A 6 -30.70 -17.22 26.64
N LEU A 7 -31.71 -16.36 26.51
CA LEU A 7 -31.74 -14.95 26.09
C LEU A 7 -30.51 -14.34 25.39
N ALA A 8 -30.78 -13.91 24.16
CA ALA A 8 -30.04 -12.92 23.40
C ALA A 8 -29.97 -11.56 24.12
N VAL A 9 -28.80 -10.92 24.10
CA VAL A 9 -28.66 -9.48 24.33
C VAL A 9 -27.67 -8.93 23.29
N SER A 10 -28.23 -8.31 22.26
CA SER A 10 -27.52 -7.44 21.32
C SER A 10 -27.62 -6.02 21.88
N ALA A 11 -26.49 -5.34 22.10
CA ALA A 11 -26.47 -3.92 22.42
C ALA A 11 -25.39 -3.20 21.61
N LEU A 12 -25.84 -2.15 20.93
CA LEU A 12 -25.15 -1.36 19.92
C LEU A 12 -24.24 -0.26 20.51
N LEU A 13 -23.30 0.17 19.64
CA LEU A 13 -22.82 1.56 19.44
C LEU A 13 -22.08 2.28 20.58
N THR A 14 -20.81 2.64 20.31
CA THR A 14 -20.37 4.06 20.40
C THR A 14 -19.11 4.29 19.56
N LEU A 15 -19.23 5.25 18.63
CA LEU A 15 -18.14 5.83 17.85
C LEU A 15 -17.09 6.48 18.77
N ALA A 16 -15.82 6.08 18.64
CA ALA A 16 -14.71 6.84 19.20
C ALA A 16 -14.39 8.01 18.25
N VAL A 17 -14.92 9.18 18.59
CA VAL A 17 -14.61 10.47 17.99
C VAL A 17 -13.16 10.84 18.32
N LEU A 18 -12.37 11.20 17.29
CA LEU A 18 -11.06 11.82 17.44
C LEU A 18 -11.21 13.27 17.91
N PRO A 19 -10.57 13.72 19.01
CA PRO A 19 -10.33 15.12 19.26
C PRO A 19 -8.83 15.40 19.11
N GLY A 20 -8.44 16.05 18.02
CA GLY A 20 -7.03 16.40 17.80
C GLY A 20 -6.79 17.38 16.66
N CYS A 21 -7.74 18.27 16.36
CA CYS A 21 -7.55 19.43 15.50
C CYS A 21 -7.83 20.70 16.30
N ALA A 22 -6.77 21.30 16.86
CA ALA A 22 -6.65 22.72 17.21
C ALA A 22 -5.17 22.95 17.60
N ALA A 23 -4.35 23.47 16.69
CA ALA A 23 -4.07 24.90 16.49
C ALA A 23 -2.84 25.36 17.28
N ARG A 24 -1.76 25.67 16.57
CA ARG A 24 -0.86 26.75 16.94
C ARG A 24 -0.34 27.41 15.67
N ASP A 25 -0.99 28.53 15.36
CA ASP A 25 -0.54 29.54 14.41
C ASP A 25 0.68 30.24 15.01
N GLU A 26 1.86 30.06 14.41
CA GLU A 26 3.03 30.89 14.68
C GLU A 26 3.68 31.24 13.33
N PRO A 27 3.73 32.54 12.93
CA PRO A 27 4.35 32.95 11.68
C PRO A 27 5.88 32.90 11.81
N THR A 28 6.50 31.86 11.25
CA THR A 28 7.97 31.79 11.09
C THR A 28 8.36 32.29 9.68
N PRO A 29 9.38 33.16 9.54
CA PRO A 29 9.65 33.98 8.34
C PRO A 29 9.99 33.20 7.05
N PRO A 30 9.86 33.83 5.86
CA PRO A 30 10.19 33.23 4.57
C PRO A 30 11.68 32.88 4.42
N PRO A 31 12.01 31.94 3.52
CA PRO A 31 13.15 31.05 3.65
C PRO A 31 14.48 31.71 3.25
N SER A 32 15.52 31.47 4.04
CA SER A 32 16.89 31.59 3.55
C SER A 32 17.08 30.59 2.42
N ALA A 33 17.07 31.08 1.18
CA ALA A 33 17.42 30.30 0.01
C ALA A 33 18.89 29.91 0.09
N SER A 34 19.19 28.78 0.73
CA SER A 34 20.42 28.06 0.43
C SER A 34 20.36 27.69 -1.05
N PRO A 35 21.42 27.95 -1.84
CA PRO A 35 21.49 27.39 -3.18
C PRO A 35 21.46 25.88 -3.02
N VAL A 36 20.33 25.27 -3.36
CA VAL A 36 20.26 23.84 -3.62
C VAL A 36 21.18 23.66 -4.82
N SER A 37 22.44 23.33 -4.54
CA SER A 37 23.39 22.85 -5.53
C SER A 37 22.64 21.73 -6.23
N SER A 38 22.15 22.02 -7.43
CA SER A 38 21.41 21.09 -8.25
C SER A 38 22.42 20.10 -8.78
N VAL A 39 22.92 19.25 -7.89
CA VAL A 39 23.46 17.95 -8.25
C VAL A 39 22.26 17.26 -8.86
N LEU A 40 22.15 17.32 -10.19
CA LEU A 40 21.30 16.41 -10.93
C LEU A 40 21.56 15.04 -10.30
N PRO A 41 20.56 14.36 -9.73
CA PRO A 41 20.76 12.99 -9.32
C PRO A 41 21.35 12.28 -10.55
N PRO A 42 22.45 11.52 -10.39
CA PRO A 42 23.06 10.84 -11.51
C PRO A 42 21.94 10.16 -12.27
N ALA A 43 21.85 10.37 -13.59
CA ALA A 43 20.81 9.77 -14.42
C ALA A 43 20.70 8.32 -13.97
N GLN A 44 19.64 8.01 -13.21
CA GLN A 44 19.60 6.76 -12.48
C GLN A 44 19.34 5.73 -13.55
N THR A 45 20.40 5.17 -14.12
CA THR A 45 20.33 3.94 -14.89
C THR A 45 19.71 2.96 -13.93
N LEU A 46 18.41 2.72 -14.06
CA LEU A 46 17.70 1.77 -13.23
C LEU A 46 18.53 0.50 -13.23
N ILE A 47 18.95 0.07 -12.04
CA ILE A 47 19.54 -1.25 -11.85
C ILE A 47 18.62 -2.27 -12.55
N PRO A 48 19.15 -3.27 -13.26
CA PRO A 48 18.35 -4.16 -14.11
C PRO A 48 17.11 -4.75 -13.40
N SER A 49 17.18 -4.99 -12.10
CA SER A 49 16.06 -5.43 -11.25
C SER A 49 14.94 -4.40 -11.13
N GLN A 50 15.28 -3.10 -10.98
CA GLN A 50 14.30 -2.02 -10.93
C GLN A 50 13.58 -1.87 -12.27
N GLN A 51 14.32 -1.94 -13.38
CA GLN A 51 13.73 -1.87 -14.71
C GLN A 51 12.77 -3.05 -14.97
N ARG A 52 13.10 -4.26 -14.49
CA ARG A 52 12.20 -5.42 -14.53
C ARG A 52 10.95 -5.18 -13.69
N ASN A 53 11.09 -4.65 -12.49
CA ASN A 53 9.96 -4.41 -11.59
C ASN A 53 9.00 -3.35 -12.14
N GLU A 54 9.51 -2.32 -12.83
CA GLU A 54 8.67 -1.34 -13.54
C GLU A 54 7.89 -1.97 -14.70
N ARG A 55 8.55 -2.84 -15.49
CA ARG A 55 7.88 -3.59 -16.56
C ARG A 55 6.75 -4.45 -16.00
N ILE A 56 7.02 -5.16 -14.90
CA ILE A 56 6.01 -5.96 -14.20
C ILE A 56 4.87 -5.06 -13.75
N ARG A 57 5.14 -3.95 -13.07
CA ARG A 57 4.10 -2.99 -12.65
C ARG A 57 3.22 -2.52 -13.80
N GLY A 58 3.80 -2.17 -14.96
CA GLY A 58 3.03 -1.79 -16.14
C GLY A 58 2.10 -2.90 -16.64
N MET A 59 2.58 -4.14 -16.64
CA MET A 59 1.76 -5.31 -16.97
C MET A 59 0.63 -5.52 -15.95
N LEU A 60 0.93 -5.41 -14.65
CA LEU A 60 -0.05 -5.54 -13.58
C LEU A 60 -1.20 -4.52 -13.73
N TYR A 61 -0.88 -3.25 -13.99
CA TYR A 61 -1.89 -2.22 -14.21
C TYR A 61 -2.79 -2.53 -15.42
N THR A 62 -2.18 -3.04 -16.50
CA THR A 62 -2.91 -3.43 -17.72
C THR A 62 -3.82 -4.65 -17.47
N ALA A 63 -3.40 -5.56 -16.60
CA ALA A 63 -4.18 -6.73 -16.18
C ALA A 63 -5.28 -6.40 -15.13
N GLY A 64 -5.40 -5.15 -14.68
CA GLY A 64 -6.44 -4.71 -13.74
C GLY A 64 -5.99 -4.59 -12.28
N CYS A 65 -4.70 -4.79 -11.99
CA CYS A 65 -4.12 -4.57 -10.67
C CYS A 65 -3.84 -3.08 -10.45
N THR A 66 -4.88 -2.33 -10.07
CA THR A 66 -4.84 -0.86 -9.96
C THR A 66 -4.54 -0.35 -8.55
N SER A 67 -4.58 -1.23 -7.54
CA SER A 67 -4.31 -0.86 -6.16
C SER A 67 -2.88 -1.19 -5.75
N ASN A 68 -2.32 -0.36 -4.87
CA ASN A 68 -0.99 -0.58 -4.32
C ASN A 68 -0.92 -1.90 -3.52
N ALA A 69 -2.03 -2.29 -2.89
CA ALA A 69 -2.17 -3.58 -2.20
C ALA A 69 -2.04 -4.75 -3.18
N CYS A 70 -2.72 -4.71 -4.33
CA CYS A 70 -2.62 -5.76 -5.34
C CYS A 70 -1.18 -5.92 -5.85
N VAL A 71 -0.50 -4.81 -6.15
CA VAL A 71 0.90 -4.83 -6.61
C VAL A 71 1.80 -5.44 -5.54
N GLN A 72 1.63 -5.05 -4.27
CA GLN A 72 2.42 -5.62 -3.17
C GLN A 72 2.15 -7.11 -2.96
N THR A 73 0.89 -7.54 -3.02
CA THR A 73 0.53 -8.97 -2.94
C THR A 73 1.17 -9.76 -4.09
N TYR A 74 1.16 -9.22 -5.31
CA TYR A 74 1.81 -9.86 -6.45
C TYR A 74 3.31 -10.09 -6.23
N PHE A 75 4.03 -9.05 -5.79
CA PHE A 75 5.46 -9.18 -5.50
C PHE A 75 5.73 -10.12 -4.33
N ALA A 76 4.91 -10.08 -3.27
CA ALA A 76 5.03 -11.01 -2.15
C ALA A 76 4.78 -12.47 -2.57
N CYS A 77 3.88 -12.74 -3.53
CA CYS A 77 3.68 -14.06 -4.11
C CYS A 77 4.85 -14.50 -5.00
N MET A 78 5.39 -13.59 -5.81
CA MET A 78 6.56 -13.83 -6.64
C MET A 78 7.80 -14.19 -5.80
N ASP A 79 7.98 -13.51 -4.67
CA ASP A 79 9.07 -13.74 -3.73
C ASP A 79 8.82 -14.92 -2.78
N GLY A 80 7.63 -15.53 -2.81
CA GLY A 80 7.25 -16.69 -1.99
C GLY A 80 6.87 -16.37 -0.53
N TYR A 81 6.77 -15.09 -0.17
CA TYR A 81 6.29 -14.64 1.15
C TYR A 81 4.80 -14.89 1.36
N LEU A 82 4.01 -14.84 0.28
CA LEU A 82 2.60 -15.19 0.29
C LEU A 82 2.37 -16.42 -0.60
N THR A 83 1.39 -17.24 -0.23
CA THR A 83 0.95 -18.41 -1.00
C THR A 83 -0.56 -18.60 -0.88
N GLY A 84 -1.12 -19.51 -1.68
CA GLY A 84 -2.54 -19.86 -1.65
C GLY A 84 -3.43 -18.87 -2.42
N GLU A 85 -4.67 -18.72 -1.96
CA GLU A 85 -5.71 -17.89 -2.58
C GLU A 85 -5.32 -16.44 -2.89
N PRO A 86 -4.59 -15.68 -2.03
CA PRO A 86 -4.21 -14.30 -2.38
C PRO A 86 -3.26 -14.23 -3.60
N CYS A 87 -2.65 -15.35 -3.99
CA CYS A 87 -1.74 -15.41 -5.12
C CYS A 87 -2.40 -15.85 -6.43
N GLN A 88 -3.73 -16.02 -6.50
CA GLN A 88 -4.39 -16.43 -7.74
C GLN A 88 -4.09 -15.47 -8.90
N PHE A 89 -4.13 -14.16 -8.65
CA PHE A 89 -3.77 -13.15 -9.65
C PHE A 89 -2.34 -13.33 -10.18
N TYR A 90 -1.38 -13.71 -9.32
CA TYR A 90 -0.02 -14.02 -9.74
C TYR A 90 0.07 -15.27 -10.63
N ARG A 91 -0.76 -16.30 -10.34
CA ARG A 91 -0.82 -17.53 -11.14
C ARG A 91 -1.45 -17.30 -12.51
N ASP A 92 -2.47 -16.45 -12.56
CA ASP A 92 -3.15 -16.06 -13.81
C ASP A 92 -2.29 -15.12 -14.67
N HIS A 93 -1.41 -14.33 -14.04
CA HIS A 93 -0.54 -13.35 -14.69
C HIS A 93 0.94 -13.55 -14.30
N PRO A 94 1.58 -14.66 -14.74
CA PRO A 94 2.96 -14.93 -14.38
C PRO A 94 3.92 -13.86 -14.93
N PRO A 95 5.04 -13.60 -14.23
CA PRO A 95 5.96 -12.55 -14.62
C PRO A 95 6.64 -12.88 -15.95
N PRO A 96 6.89 -11.87 -16.80
CA PRO A 96 7.61 -12.07 -18.05
C PRO A 96 9.06 -12.54 -17.78
N PRO A 97 9.66 -13.29 -18.72
CA PRO A 97 11.06 -13.70 -18.65
C PRO A 97 12.02 -12.49 -18.61
#